data_AF-K9V6F4-F1
#
_entry.id   AF-K9V6F4-F1
#
_cell.length_a   1.000
_cell.length_b   1.000
_cell.length_c   1.000
_cell.angle_alpha   90.00
_cell.angle_beta   90.00
_cell.angle_gamma   90.00
#
_symmetry.space_group_name_H-M   'P 1'
#
loop_
_entity.id
_entity.type
_entity.pdbx_description
1 polymer ?
#
loop_
_entity_poly.entity_id
_entity_poly.type
_entity_poly.pdbx_seq_one_letter_code
_entity_poly.pdbx_strand_id
1 'polypeptide(L)'
;MDEIDKLLAEIQQEYSQPKPKLPNSNSQTPQNKSASSTPKKSGSNSVDRLLTEVQADFQEKDLAEELQHKQQIEAERIKKEQLKIQQAEVFKKQAEDWLKNLDPLSSEGLWFERFAEQYPSKLEAAVEYLASN
;
A
#
# COMPACT_ATOMS: atom_id res chain seq x y z
N MET A 1 6.87 -0.31 0.28
CA MET A 1 6.70 -0.20 -1.17
C MET A 1 8.01 -0.68 -1.75
N ASP A 2 8.18 -1.85 -2.35
CA ASP A 2 7.28 -2.56 -3.26
C ASP A 2 7.91 -3.93 -3.63
N GLU A 3 8.41 -4.73 -2.69
CA GLU A 3 9.01 -6.04 -3.06
C GLU A 3 7.95 -6.99 -3.65
N ILE A 4 6.75 -6.95 -3.06
CA ILE A 4 5.60 -7.74 -3.51
C ILE A 4 5.05 -7.19 -4.82
N ASP A 5 4.88 -5.86 -4.93
CA ASP A 5 4.38 -5.23 -6.15
C ASP A 5 5.38 -5.36 -7.31
N LYS A 6 6.70 -5.39 -7.04
CA LYS A 6 7.73 -5.70 -8.04
C LYS A 6 7.62 -7.14 -8.52
N LEU A 7 7.41 -8.10 -7.62
CA LEU A 7 7.24 -9.51 -7.99
C LEU A 7 5.96 -9.71 -8.85
N LEU A 8 4.89 -8.99 -8.49
CA LEU A 8 3.62 -9.03 -9.20
C LEU A 8 3.72 -8.40 -10.60
N ALA A 9 4.43 -7.27 -10.72
CA ALA A 9 4.70 -6.62 -11.99
C ALA A 9 5.55 -7.50 -12.91
N GLU A 10 6.57 -8.18 -12.37
CA GLU A 10 7.45 -9.08 -13.12
C GLU A 10 6.67 -10.27 -13.69
N ILE A 11 5.77 -10.87 -12.89
CA ILE A 11 4.88 -11.95 -13.35
C ILE A 11 3.91 -11.44 -14.43
N GLN A 12 3.23 -10.31 -14.22
CA GLN A 12 2.31 -9.76 -15.23
C GLN A 12 3.00 -9.45 -16.56
N GLN A 13 4.24 -8.98 -16.50
CA GLN A 13 5.04 -8.66 -17.68
C GLN A 13 5.45 -9.92 -18.45
N GLU A 14 5.74 -11.02 -17.76
CA GLU A 14 6.06 -12.31 -18.36
C GLU A 14 4.86 -12.94 -19.09
N TYR A 15 3.64 -12.77 -18.58
CA TYR A 15 2.41 -13.26 -19.23
C TYR A 15 1.89 -12.35 -20.35
N SER A 16 2.30 -11.07 -20.39
CA SER A 16 1.84 -10.08 -21.37
C SER A 16 2.71 -10.02 -22.64
N GLN A 17 3.86 -10.70 -22.67
CA GLN A 17 4.71 -10.78 -23.85
C GLN A 17 4.20 -11.88 -24.83
N PRO A 18 3.71 -11.53 -26.03
CA PRO A 18 3.44 -12.52 -27.05
C PRO A 18 4.77 -13.16 -27.50
N LYS A 19 4.89 -14.48 -27.31
CA LYS A 19 6.05 -15.29 -27.72
C LYS A 19 6.54 -14.88 -29.13
N PRO A 20 7.83 -14.58 -29.33
CA PRO A 20 8.36 -14.30 -30.66
C PRO A 20 8.26 -15.56 -31.54
N LYS A 21 7.64 -15.39 -32.70
CA LYS A 21 7.58 -16.39 -33.77
C LYS A 21 8.98 -16.71 -34.25
N LEU A 22 9.31 -18.00 -34.33
CA LEU A 22 10.52 -18.49 -35.00
C LEU A 22 10.55 -18.01 -36.47
N PRO A 23 11.72 -17.66 -37.04
CA PRO A 23 11.83 -17.38 -38.46
C PRO A 23 11.75 -18.68 -39.26
N ASN A 24 10.71 -18.76 -40.09
CA ASN A 24 10.43 -19.84 -41.03
C ASN A 24 11.30 -19.64 -42.29
N SER A 25 12.08 -20.64 -42.69
CA SER A 25 12.77 -20.69 -43.98
C SER A 25 12.30 -21.90 -44.78
N ASN A 26 11.76 -21.59 -45.97
CA ASN A 26 11.56 -22.41 -47.16
C ASN A 26 10.92 -23.80 -47.06
N SER A 27 9.78 -23.99 -47.75
CA SER A 27 9.65 -24.84 -48.95
C SER A 27 8.26 -24.73 -49.60
N GLN A 28 8.21 -25.00 -50.90
CA GLN A 28 7.19 -24.66 -51.90
C GLN A 28 5.94 -25.58 -51.95
N THR A 29 4.84 -25.00 -52.51
CA THR A 29 3.71 -25.55 -53.34
C THR A 29 2.64 -26.49 -52.72
N PRO A 30 1.46 -26.69 -53.38
CA PRO A 30 0.45 -25.72 -53.84
C PRO A 30 -1.03 -26.07 -53.47
N GLN A 31 -1.92 -25.06 -53.53
CA GLN A 31 -3.39 -25.07 -53.67
C GLN A 31 -4.24 -26.22 -53.07
N ASN A 32 -5.23 -25.86 -52.23
CA ASN A 32 -6.61 -26.32 -52.47
C ASN A 32 -7.67 -25.42 -51.82
N LYS A 33 -8.67 -25.06 -52.64
CA LYS A 33 -9.92 -24.43 -52.21
C LYS A 33 -10.80 -25.50 -51.53
N SER A 34 -11.44 -25.15 -50.43
CA SER A 34 -12.77 -25.69 -50.08
C SER A 34 -13.39 -24.83 -48.99
N ALA A 35 -14.44 -24.12 -49.37
CA ALA A 35 -15.44 -23.66 -48.43
C ALA A 35 -16.13 -24.88 -47.81
N SER A 36 -16.40 -24.87 -46.51
CA SER A 36 -17.75 -25.09 -45.97
C SER A 36 -17.78 -25.12 -44.44
N SER A 37 -18.76 -24.38 -43.92
CA SER A 37 -19.62 -24.73 -42.79
C SER A 37 -19.01 -25.18 -41.46
N THR A 38 -19.05 -24.28 -40.49
CA THR A 38 -19.66 -24.59 -39.18
C THR A 38 -21.09 -25.08 -39.41
N PRO A 39 -21.57 -26.13 -38.71
CA PRO A 39 -22.07 -25.90 -37.35
C PRO A 39 -21.97 -27.11 -36.39
N LYS A 40 -21.76 -26.85 -35.10
CA LYS A 40 -22.40 -27.58 -33.97
C LYS A 40 -21.98 -26.97 -32.62
N LYS A 41 -22.67 -25.91 -32.21
CA LYS A 41 -22.87 -25.58 -30.80
C LYS A 41 -24.10 -26.36 -30.33
N SER A 42 -23.90 -27.47 -29.65
CA SER A 42 -24.96 -28.08 -28.83
C SER A 42 -24.29 -28.96 -27.78
N GLY A 43 -24.19 -28.45 -26.55
CA GLY A 43 -23.52 -29.09 -25.41
C GLY A 43 -22.61 -28.16 -24.59
N SER A 44 -22.13 -27.06 -25.19
CA SER A 44 -21.14 -26.17 -24.55
C SER A 44 -21.75 -25.07 -23.67
N ASN A 45 -23.01 -24.68 -23.87
CA ASN A 45 -23.55 -23.45 -23.27
C ASN A 45 -23.84 -23.56 -21.77
N SER A 46 -24.10 -24.76 -21.23
CA SER A 46 -24.37 -24.97 -19.80
C SER A 46 -23.10 -24.96 -18.97
N VAL A 47 -22.03 -25.58 -19.48
CA VAL A 47 -20.70 -25.57 -18.82
C VAL A 47 -20.08 -24.17 -18.88
N ASP A 48 -20.20 -23.48 -20.01
CA ASP A 48 -19.68 -22.11 -20.19
C ASP A 48 -20.40 -21.11 -19.27
N ARG A 49 -21.71 -21.29 -19.08
CA ARG A 49 -22.51 -20.46 -18.15
C ARG A 49 -22.13 -20.71 -16.68
N LEU A 50 -21.92 -21.97 -16.30
CA LEU A 50 -21.43 -22.33 -14.96
C LEU A 50 -20.01 -21.78 -14.71
N LEU A 51 -19.13 -21.83 -15.70
CA LEU A 51 -17.79 -21.25 -15.61
C LEU A 51 -17.83 -19.73 -15.44
N THR A 52 -18.73 -19.05 -16.16
CA THR A 52 -18.91 -17.60 -16.04
C THR A 52 -19.46 -17.19 -14.67
N GLU A 53 -20.40 -17.96 -14.13
CA GLU A 53 -20.99 -17.73 -12.81
C GLU A 53 -19.94 -17.94 -11.69
N VAL A 54 -19.17 -19.03 -11.77
CA VAL A 54 -18.06 -19.28 -10.85
C VAL A 54 -17.00 -18.19 -10.95
N GLN A 55 -16.65 -17.74 -12.17
CA GLN A 55 -15.70 -16.65 -12.36
C GLN A 55 -16.18 -15.33 -11.74
N ALA A 56 -17.47 -15.01 -11.90
CA ALA A 56 -18.07 -13.83 -11.27
C ALA A 56 -18.03 -13.93 -9.74
N ASP A 57 -18.35 -15.09 -9.18
CA ASP A 57 -18.30 -15.35 -7.72
C ASP A 57 -16.89 -15.22 -7.13
N PHE A 58 -15.86 -15.60 -7.88
CA PHE A 58 -14.46 -15.41 -7.48
C PHE A 58 -14.06 -13.94 -7.56
N GLN A 59 -14.41 -13.24 -8.65
CA GLN A 59 -14.12 -11.81 -8.79
C GLN A 59 -14.79 -10.97 -7.70
N GLU A 60 -16.04 -11.28 -7.35
CA GLU A 60 -16.76 -10.59 -6.28
C GLU A 60 -16.10 -10.84 -4.91
N LYS A 61 -15.65 -12.08 -4.63
CA LYS A 61 -14.90 -12.39 -3.41
C LYS A 61 -13.56 -11.67 -3.36
N ASP A 62 -12.80 -11.67 -4.45
CA ASP A 62 -11.51 -10.98 -4.53
C ASP A 62 -11.68 -9.47 -4.30
N LEU A 63 -12.70 -8.85 -4.92
CA LEU A 63 -13.05 -7.45 -4.71
C LEU A 63 -13.43 -7.16 -3.24
N ALA A 64 -14.22 -8.04 -2.64
CA ALA A 64 -14.64 -7.90 -1.24
C ALA A 64 -13.44 -8.03 -0.28
N GLU A 65 -12.54 -8.98 -0.53
CA GLU A 65 -11.34 -9.19 0.27
C GLU A 65 -10.34 -8.03 0.11
N GLU A 66 -10.15 -7.53 -1.10
CA GLU A 66 -9.29 -6.35 -1.36
C GLU A 66 -9.85 -5.11 -0.64
N LEU A 67 -11.17 -4.91 -0.66
CA LEU A 67 -11.82 -3.81 0.03
C LEU A 67 -11.68 -3.92 1.56
N GLN A 68 -11.86 -5.12 2.11
CA GLN A 68 -11.64 -5.40 3.54
C GLN A 68 -10.20 -5.12 3.94
N HIS A 69 -9.23 -5.57 3.13
CA HIS A 69 -7.82 -5.35 3.39
C HIS A 69 -7.46 -3.86 3.37
N LYS A 70 -7.96 -3.09 2.39
CA LYS A 70 -7.77 -1.64 2.33
C LYS A 70 -8.35 -0.93 3.56
N GLN A 71 -9.56 -1.28 3.97
CA GLN A 71 -10.19 -0.72 5.17
C GLN A 71 -9.38 -1.02 6.42
N GLN A 72 -8.82 -2.23 6.54
CA GLN A 72 -8.03 -2.62 7.69
C GLN A 72 -6.72 -1.85 7.77
N ILE A 73 -6.02 -1.67 6.63
CA ILE A 73 -4.81 -0.83 6.55
C ILE A 73 -5.12 0.62 6.95
N GLU A 74 -6.22 1.18 6.45
CA GLU A 74 -6.60 2.56 6.75
C GLU A 74 -6.96 2.74 8.23
N ALA A 75 -7.73 1.81 8.80
CA ALA A 75 -8.07 1.81 10.21
C ALA A 75 -6.81 1.70 11.10
N GLU A 76 -5.85 0.86 10.72
CA GLU A 76 -4.56 0.76 11.42
C GLU A 76 -3.75 2.05 11.34
N ARG A 77 -3.72 2.71 10.17
CA ARG A 77 -3.06 4.01 10.01
C ARG A 77 -3.69 5.07 10.91
N ILE A 78 -5.02 5.17 10.91
CA ILE A 78 -5.75 6.13 11.75
C ILE A 78 -5.44 5.86 13.23
N LYS A 79 -5.45 4.60 13.65
CA LYS A 79 -5.15 4.23 15.05
C LYS A 79 -3.72 4.61 15.44
N LYS A 80 -2.74 4.37 14.56
CA LYS A 80 -1.33 4.78 14.80
C LYS A 80 -1.20 6.30 14.89
N GLU A 81 -1.89 7.05 14.02
CA GLU A 81 -1.87 8.51 14.05
C GLU A 81 -2.49 9.05 15.35
N GLN A 82 -3.66 8.54 15.74
CA GLN A 82 -4.31 8.91 17.01
C GLN A 82 -3.43 8.61 18.22
N LEU A 83 -2.72 7.49 18.20
CA LEU A 83 -1.79 7.14 19.28
C LEU A 83 -0.63 8.12 19.35
N LYS A 84 -0.07 8.53 18.21
CA LYS A 84 0.99 9.55 18.16
C LYS A 84 0.52 10.90 18.67
N ILE A 85 -0.68 11.34 18.26
CA ILE A 85 -1.27 12.59 18.74
C ILE A 85 -1.46 12.55 20.25
N GLN A 86 -2.02 11.47 20.78
CA GLN A 86 -2.19 11.31 22.23
C GLN A 86 -0.86 11.33 22.98
N GLN A 87 0.17 10.63 22.47
CA GLN A 87 1.50 10.69 23.08
C GLN A 87 2.08 12.10 23.05
N ALA A 88 1.99 12.78 21.91
CA ALA A 88 2.45 14.16 21.77
C ALA A 88 1.72 15.12 22.72
N GLU A 89 0.41 14.95 22.93
CA GLU A 89 -0.36 15.73 23.89
C GLU A 89 0.07 15.47 25.34
N VAL A 90 0.38 14.22 25.70
CA VAL A 90 0.91 13.88 27.03
C VAL A 90 2.25 14.55 27.26
N PHE A 91 3.19 14.41 26.32
CA PHE A 91 4.49 15.07 26.42
C PHE A 91 4.36 16.59 26.45
N LYS A 92 3.44 17.16 25.67
CA LYS A 92 3.17 18.59 25.69
C LYS A 92 2.71 19.06 27.07
N LYS A 93 1.77 18.36 27.71
CA LYS A 93 1.34 18.69 29.08
C LYS A 93 2.47 18.58 30.09
N GLN A 94 3.25 17.50 30.01
CA GLN A 94 4.40 17.29 30.88
C GLN A 94 5.46 18.39 30.69
N ALA A 95 5.70 18.81 29.45
CA ALA A 95 6.59 19.92 29.11
C ALA A 95 6.06 21.26 29.63
N GLU A 96 4.76 21.53 29.49
CA GLU A 96 4.14 22.74 30.05
C GLU A 96 4.28 22.79 31.58
N ASP A 97 4.07 21.67 32.27
CA ASP A 97 4.18 21.61 33.72
C ASP A 97 5.63 21.65 34.19
N TRP A 98 6.56 21.03 33.45
CA TRP A 98 8.00 21.15 33.72
C TRP A 98 8.45 22.60 33.54
N LEU A 99 8.07 23.28 32.47
CA LEU A 99 8.40 24.69 32.22
C LEU A 99 7.87 25.63 33.30
N LYS A 100 6.68 25.35 33.87
CA LYS A 100 6.15 26.15 34.99
C LYS A 100 6.94 25.97 36.28
N ASN A 101 7.48 24.77 36.50
CA ASN A 101 8.27 24.44 37.69
C ASN A 101 9.76 24.74 37.53
N LEU A 102 10.22 24.94 36.28
CA LEU A 102 11.59 25.27 35.96
C LEU A 102 11.94 26.67 36.47
N ASP A 103 12.92 26.75 37.38
CA ASP A 103 13.45 28.02 37.84
C ASP A 103 14.38 28.63 36.77
N PRO A 104 14.05 29.81 36.21
CA PRO A 104 14.88 30.46 35.18
C PRO A 104 16.31 30.80 35.65
N LEU A 105 16.53 30.93 36.96
CA LEU A 105 17.84 31.25 37.54
C LEU A 105 18.65 29.99 37.93
N SER A 106 18.05 28.80 37.82
CA SER A 106 18.75 27.54 38.01
C SER A 106 19.73 27.26 36.87
N SER A 107 20.76 26.45 37.14
CA SER A 107 21.69 25.98 36.12
C SER A 107 20.97 25.24 34.97
N GLU A 108 19.88 24.52 35.28
CA GLU A 108 19.04 23.84 34.30
C GLU A 108 18.18 24.83 33.51
N GLY A 109 17.63 25.87 34.15
CA GLY A 109 16.89 26.93 33.49
C GLY A 109 17.74 27.71 32.49
N LEU A 110 18.94 28.14 32.90
CA LEU A 110 19.88 28.85 32.03
C LEU A 110 20.36 27.99 30.85
N TRP A 111 20.61 26.70 31.08
CA TRP A 111 20.95 25.77 30.01
C TRP A 111 19.78 25.58 29.05
N PHE A 112 18.56 25.40 29.58
CA PHE A 112 17.37 25.20 28.78
C PHE A 112 17.05 26.42 27.90
N GLU A 113 17.26 27.64 28.38
CA GLU A 113 17.11 28.85 27.56
C GLU A 113 18.00 28.83 26.32
N ARG A 114 19.28 28.42 26.47
CA ARG A 114 20.22 28.27 25.35
C ARG A 114 19.80 27.12 24.41
N PHE A 115 19.29 26.04 24.97
CA PHE A 115 18.81 24.89 24.21
C PHE A 115 17.57 25.26 23.39
N ALA A 116 16.63 25.98 23.98
CA ALA A 116 15.37 26.39 23.36
C ALA A 116 15.54 27.41 22.22
N GLU A 117 16.65 28.15 22.16
CA GLU A 117 16.97 29.06 21.05
C GLU A 117 17.03 28.34 19.69
N GLN A 118 17.32 27.04 19.69
CA GLN A 118 17.41 26.23 18.47
C GLN A 118 16.04 25.75 17.96
N TYR A 119 14.97 25.95 18.75
CA TYR A 119 13.63 25.48 18.45
C TYR A 119 12.69 26.65 18.18
N PRO A 120 11.62 26.45 17.39
CA PRO A 120 10.60 27.46 17.15
C PRO A 120 9.90 27.93 18.44
N SER A 121 9.85 27.08 19.47
CA SER A 121 9.25 27.41 20.76
C SER A 121 9.94 26.70 21.92
N LYS A 122 9.91 27.34 23.11
CA LYS A 122 10.34 26.72 24.36
C LYS A 122 9.56 25.45 24.68
N LEU A 123 8.29 25.40 24.31
CA LEU A 123 7.47 24.22 24.55
C LEU A 123 7.96 23.01 23.74
N GLU A 124 8.33 23.23 22.49
CA GLU A 124 8.87 22.18 21.60
C GLU A 124 10.25 21.70 22.06
N ALA A 125 11.11 22.62 22.51
CA ALA A 125 12.36 22.26 23.16
C ALA A 125 12.12 21.43 24.43
N ALA A 126 11.18 21.83 25.28
CA ALA A 126 10.87 21.07 26.51
C ALA A 126 10.31 19.67 26.20
N VAL A 127 9.48 19.54 25.16
CA VAL A 127 9.01 18.23 24.68
C VAL A 127 10.19 17.37 24.22
N GLU A 128 11.10 17.91 23.41
CA GLU A 128 12.27 17.17 22.91
C GLU A 128 13.23 16.76 24.05
N TYR A 129 13.44 17.64 25.02
CA TYR A 129 14.24 17.36 26.21
C TYR A 129 13.63 16.23 27.05
N LEU A 130 12.32 16.26 27.29
CA LEU A 130 11.60 15.22 28.02
C LEU A 130 11.47 13.91 27.24
N ALA A 131 11.50 13.95 25.91
CA ALA A 131 11.54 12.75 25.08
C ALA A 131 12.93 12.10 25.03
N SER A 132 13.98 12.87 25.27
CA SER A 132 15.38 12.43 25.22
C SER A 132 15.94 11.95 26.58
N ASN A 133 15.21 12.16 27.67
CA ASN A 133 15.54 11.77 29.05
C ASN A 133 14.71 10.57 29.51
#